data_AF-A0A1A5ZWH1-F1
#
_entry.id   AF-A0A1A5ZWH1-F1
#
_cell.length_a   1.000
_cell.length_b   1.000
_cell.length_c   1.000
_cell.angle_alpha   90.00
_cell.angle_beta   90.00
_cell.angle_gamma   90.00
#
_symmetry.space_group_name_H-M   'P 1'
#
loop_
_entity.id
_entity.type
_entity.pdbx_description
1 polymer ?
#
loop_
_entity_poly.entity_id
_entity_poly.type
_entity_poly.pdbx_seq_one_letter_code
_entity_poly.pdbx_strand_id
1 'polypeptide(L)' 'MGKVHGSLARAGKVRSQAPKVEKQEKKKTPKGRAKKRIQYNRRFVNVTVAPGGKRRMNQQPAGKSG' A
#
# COMPACT_ATOMS: atom_id res chain seq x y z
N MET A 1 -31.27 -20.60 13.90
CA MET A 1 -29.85 -20.28 14.16
C MET A 1 -29.60 -18.82 13.80
N GLY A 2 -29.65 -17.93 14.79
CA GLY A 2 -29.73 -16.48 14.58
C GLY A 2 -28.37 -15.78 14.40
N LYS A 3 -28.43 -14.48 14.12
CA LYS A 3 -27.28 -13.57 14.07
C LYS A 3 -26.67 -13.44 15.49
N VAL A 4 -25.51 -14.05 15.71
CA VAL A 4 -24.79 -13.99 17.00
C VAL A 4 -23.74 -12.86 16.97
N HIS A 5 -23.66 -12.05 18.03
CA HIS A 5 -22.64 -10.98 18.23
C HIS A 5 -21.27 -11.56 18.59
N GLY A 6 -20.15 -10.85 18.43
CA GLY A 6 -18.78 -11.37 18.67
C GLY A 6 -18.57 -12.16 19.97
N SER A 7 -17.79 -13.25 19.90
CA SER A 7 -17.44 -14.11 21.05
C SER A 7 -16.04 -14.69 20.87
N LEU A 8 -15.45 -15.21 21.95
CA LEU A 8 -14.10 -15.79 21.96
C LEU A 8 -13.93 -16.94 20.95
N ALA A 9 -15.00 -17.71 20.70
CA ALA A 9 -15.01 -18.79 19.72
C ALA A 9 -14.80 -18.35 18.25
N ARG A 10 -14.84 -17.04 17.95
CA ARG A 10 -14.59 -16.49 16.60
C ARG A 10 -13.22 -15.82 16.47
N ALA A 11 -12.34 -15.97 17.45
CA ALA A 11 -10.97 -15.47 17.35
C ALA A 11 -10.30 -16.03 16.09
N GLY A 12 -9.59 -15.18 15.35
CA GLY A 12 -8.87 -15.57 14.13
C GLY A 12 -9.73 -15.77 12.87
N LYS A 13 -11.08 -15.73 12.96
CA LYS A 13 -12.00 -15.99 11.83
C LYS A 13 -11.59 -15.29 10.52
N VAL A 14 -11.30 -14.00 10.57
CA VAL A 14 -11.01 -13.23 9.35
C VAL A 14 -9.66 -13.61 8.75
N ARG A 15 -8.65 -13.88 9.60
CA ARG A 15 -7.30 -14.23 9.13
C ARG A 15 -7.24 -15.64 8.56
N SER A 16 -8.03 -16.58 9.07
CA SER A 16 -8.12 -17.94 8.52
C SER A 16 -8.98 -18.03 7.26
N GLN A 17 -9.99 -17.16 7.12
CA GLN A 17 -10.83 -17.10 5.94
C GLN A 17 -10.18 -16.38 4.75
N ALA A 18 -9.32 -15.40 5.00
CA ALA A 18 -8.65 -14.68 3.93
C ALA A 18 -7.73 -15.63 3.13
N PRO A 19 -7.79 -15.65 1.78
CA PRO A 19 -6.90 -16.48 0.98
C PRO A 19 -5.45 -16.07 1.25
N LYS A 20 -4.59 -17.07 1.47
CA LYS A 20 -3.17 -16.84 1.71
C LYS A 20 -2.47 -16.51 0.40
N VAL A 21 -2.35 -15.22 0.10
CA VAL A 21 -1.56 -14.76 -1.06
C VAL A 21 -0.07 -14.73 -0.68
N GLU A 22 0.74 -15.46 -1.43
CA GLU A 22 2.19 -15.47 -1.26
C GLU A 22 2.81 -14.11 -1.64
N LYS A 23 3.96 -13.81 -1.05
CA LYS A 23 4.66 -12.57 -1.38
C LYS A 23 5.28 -12.72 -2.77
N GLN A 24 4.96 -11.81 -3.66
CA GLN A 24 5.63 -11.71 -4.96
C GLN A 24 7.13 -11.48 -4.78
N GLU A 25 7.93 -12.14 -5.61
CA GLU A 25 9.36 -11.88 -5.70
C GLU A 25 9.61 -10.45 -6.20
N LYS A 26 10.50 -9.73 -5.51
CA LYS A 26 10.85 -8.35 -5.83
C LYS A 26 12.36 -8.20 -5.84
N LYS A 27 12.86 -7.42 -6.80
CA LYS A 27 14.28 -7.05 -6.87
C LYS A 27 14.70 -6.35 -5.57
N LYS A 28 15.94 -6.59 -5.14
CA LYS A 28 16.49 -5.97 -3.93
C LYS A 28 16.48 -4.45 -4.07
N THR A 29 15.86 -3.76 -3.10
CA THR A 29 15.94 -2.30 -3.02
C THR A 29 17.35 -1.88 -2.59
N PRO A 30 18.01 -0.93 -3.26
CA PRO A 30 19.28 -0.40 -2.79
C PRO A 30 19.12 0.24 -1.40
N LYS A 31 20.21 0.27 -0.63
CA LYS A 31 20.24 0.78 0.75
C LYS A 31 21.11 2.04 0.85
N GLY A 32 21.01 2.76 1.97
CA GLY A 32 21.84 3.92 2.28
C GLY A 32 21.73 5.07 1.26
N ARG A 33 22.89 5.56 0.81
CA ARG A 33 23.02 6.73 -0.08
C ARG A 33 22.31 6.54 -1.43
N ALA A 34 22.40 5.34 -2.00
CA ALA A 34 21.75 5.04 -3.28
C ALA A 34 20.22 5.18 -3.19
N LYS A 35 19.62 4.71 -2.08
CA LYS A 35 18.18 4.89 -1.83
C LYS A 35 17.81 6.37 -1.66
N LYS A 36 18.62 7.14 -0.92
CA LYS A 36 18.40 8.59 -0.73
C LYS A 36 18.42 9.34 -2.07
N ARG A 37 19.37 9.03 -2.97
CA ARG A 37 19.44 9.62 -4.32
C ARG A 37 18.18 9.33 -5.14
N ILE A 38 17.73 8.08 -5.17
CA ILE A 38 16.49 7.69 -5.88
C ILE A 38 15.27 8.43 -5.32
N GLN A 39 15.18 8.54 -3.98
CA GLN A 39 14.08 9.26 -3.32
C GLN A 39 14.10 10.75 -3.64
N TYR A 40 15.25 11.40 -3.62
CA TYR A 40 15.39 12.82 -3.94
C TYR A 40 14.95 13.10 -5.38
N ASN A 41 15.52 12.37 -6.35
CA ASN A 41 15.18 12.53 -7.76
C ASN A 41 13.68 12.34 -8.02
N ARG A 42 13.07 11.30 -7.42
CA ARG A 42 11.64 11.02 -7.55
C ARG A 42 10.72 12.05 -6.87
N ARG A 43 11.22 12.77 -5.86
CA ARG A 43 10.40 13.71 -5.07
C ARG A 43 10.52 15.16 -5.53
N PHE A 44 11.68 15.55 -6.05
CA PHE A 44 12.00 16.96 -6.26
C PHE A 44 12.46 17.27 -7.68
N VAL A 45 13.18 16.36 -8.36
CA VAL A 45 13.72 16.62 -9.69
C VAL A 45 12.73 16.24 -10.78
N ASN A 46 12.14 15.05 -10.71
CA ASN A 46 11.29 14.49 -11.76
C ASN A 46 9.78 14.72 -11.52
N VAL A 47 9.42 15.73 -10.72
CA VAL A 47 8.00 15.98 -10.38
C VAL A 47 7.51 17.22 -11.12
N THR A 48 6.65 17.02 -12.10
CA THR A 48 5.82 18.07 -12.68
C THR A 48 4.49 18.10 -11.92
N VAL A 49 4.23 19.20 -11.21
CA VAL A 49 2.94 19.42 -10.56
C VAL A 49 2.21 20.51 -11.33
N ALA A 50 0.93 20.30 -11.61
CA ALA A 50 0.08 21.36 -12.15
C ALA A 50 0.05 22.56 -11.18
N PRO A 51 -0.16 23.80 -11.66
CA PRO A 51 -0.31 24.96 -10.79
C PRO A 51 -1.35 24.70 -9.69
N GLY A 52 -0.99 24.96 -8.43
CA GLY A 52 -1.85 24.70 -7.26
C GLY A 52 -1.95 23.24 -6.80
N GLY A 53 -1.32 22.29 -7.50
CA GLY A 53 -1.33 20.88 -7.09
C GLY A 53 -0.39 20.59 -5.92
N LYS A 54 -0.77 19.64 -5.04
CA LYS A 54 0.11 19.09 -4.00
C LYS A 54 0.50 17.66 -4.35
N ARG A 55 1.81 17.35 -4.37
CA ARG A 55 2.30 16.00 -4.70
C ARG A 55 1.74 14.95 -3.74
N ARG A 56 1.04 13.94 -4.27
CA ARG A 56 0.58 12.76 -3.51
C ARG A 56 1.48 11.57 -3.83
N MET A 57 2.02 10.92 -2.80
CA MET A 57 3.07 9.88 -2.96
C MET A 57 2.50 8.48 -3.32
N ASN A 58 1.24 8.22 -2.99
CA ASN A 58 0.60 6.92 -3.17
C ASN A 58 -0.83 7.12 -3.69
N GLN A 59 -0.98 7.75 -4.86
CA GLN A 59 -2.29 7.81 -5.52
C GLN A 59 -2.61 6.41 -6.03
N GLN A 60 -3.75 5.87 -5.61
CA GLN A 60 -4.27 4.66 -6.22
C GLN A 60 -4.93 5.05 -7.55
N PRO A 61 -4.87 4.19 -8.58
CA PRO A 61 -5.74 4.36 -9.73
C PRO A 61 -7.20 4.32 -9.27
N ALA A 62 -8.10 4.95 -10.04
CA ALA A 62 -9.53 4.96 -9.76
C ALA A 62 -10.03 3.55 -9.44
N GLY A 63 -10.67 3.40 -8.28
CA GLY A 63 -11.29 2.15 -7.88
C GLY A 63 -12.62 1.94 -8.60
N LYS A 64 -13.39 0.95 -8.15
CA LYS A 64 -14.76 0.73 -8.65
C LYS A 64 -15.70 1.91 -8.42
N SER A 65 -15.34 2.85 -7.55
CA SER A 65 -16.13 4.03 -7.18
C SER A 65 -15.72 5.32 -7.91
N GLY A 66 -14.79 5.25 -8.87
CA GLY A 66 -14.14 6.45 -9.43
C GLY A 66 -13.03 6.98 -8.51
#